data_AF-A0A955DWD1-F1
#
_entry.id   AF-A0A955DWD1-F1
#
_cell.length_a   1.000
_cell.length_b   1.000
_cell.length_c   1.000
_cell.angle_alpha   90.00
_cell.angle_beta   90.00
_cell.angle_gamma   90.00
#
_symmetry.space_group_name_H-M   'P 1'
#
loop_
_entity.id
_entity.type
_entity.pdbx_description
1 polymer ?
#
loop_
_entity_poly.entity_id
_entity_poly.type
_entity_poly.pdbx_seq_one_letter_code
_entity_poly.pdbx_strand_id
1 'polypeptide(L)'
;MCPLSPSWLAGRTSIEIEDDTPCMQCGYNLVGLRSDERCPECGTPITDVTLYGAPSVNDRPGKVLRNSGSLLEAPRPYAEAFCTSCSALGIGGLLTLVLLLASIRDPVFALMAILPAGMYFVGVMGVTKSRQVGTRAEIDTVGEWRSLRTTARWTQ
;
A
#
# COMPACT_ATOMS: atom_id res chain seq x y z
N MET A 1 43.10 -7.01 35.21
CA MET A 1 42.19 -7.32 34.09
C MET A 1 40.77 -7.01 34.54
N CYS A 2 40.24 -5.84 34.16
CA CYS A 2 38.85 -5.44 34.45
C CYS A 2 38.01 -5.67 33.19
N PRO A 3 36.81 -6.27 33.29
CA PRO A 3 35.87 -6.31 32.19
C PRO A 3 35.22 -4.92 32.06
N LEU A 4 35.47 -4.23 30.96
CA LEU A 4 34.71 -3.03 30.59
C LEU A 4 33.31 -3.49 30.19
N SER A 5 32.33 -3.30 31.08
CA SER A 5 30.93 -3.37 30.69
C SER A 5 30.58 -2.08 29.91
N PRO A 6 29.97 -2.20 28.71
CA PRO A 6 29.62 -1.05 27.91
C PRO A 6 28.48 -0.24 28.54
N SER A 7 28.81 0.91 29.14
CA SER A 7 27.87 1.83 29.81
C SER A 7 26.85 2.51 28.88
N TRP A 8 26.99 2.38 27.56
CA TRP A 8 26.07 2.94 26.57
C TRP A 8 24.72 2.19 26.47
N LEU A 9 24.53 1.08 27.21
CA LEU A 9 23.23 0.40 27.30
C LEU A 9 22.28 1.01 28.36
N ALA A 10 22.75 1.90 29.23
CA ALA A 10 22.00 2.38 30.40
C ALA A 10 20.97 3.50 30.12
N GLY A 11 20.64 3.78 28.86
CA GLY A 11 19.85 4.95 28.49
C GLY A 11 18.66 4.70 27.56
N ARG A 12 18.16 3.48 27.43
CA ARG A 12 16.87 3.26 26.74
C ARG A 12 15.74 3.47 27.73
N THR A 13 15.24 4.71 27.79
CA THR A 13 13.97 5.01 28.44
C THR A 13 12.90 4.20 27.73
N SER A 14 12.33 3.20 28.41
CA SER A 14 11.12 2.52 27.98
C SER A 14 10.05 3.58 27.70
N ILE A 15 9.44 3.52 26.53
CA ILE A 15 8.35 4.41 26.15
C ILE A 15 7.06 3.71 26.56
N GLU A 16 6.21 4.40 27.30
CA GLU A 16 4.86 3.93 27.59
C GLU A 16 4.01 4.05 26.32
N ILE A 17 3.24 3.01 26.02
CA ILE A 17 2.42 2.97 24.81
C ILE A 17 1.15 3.77 25.07
N GLU A 18 1.07 4.98 24.51
CA GLU A 18 -0.11 5.84 24.62
C GLU A 18 -1.20 5.48 23.58
N ASP A 19 -0.79 4.89 22.44
CA ASP A 19 -1.67 4.57 21.33
C ASP A 19 -2.35 3.20 21.48
N ASP A 20 -3.62 3.11 21.08
CA ASP A 20 -4.41 1.88 21.03
C ASP A 20 -3.78 0.85 20.06
N THR A 21 -2.89 0.03 20.61
CA THR A 21 -2.05 -0.92 19.88
C THR A 21 -2.39 -2.33 20.34
N PRO A 22 -3.14 -3.12 19.55
CA PRO A 22 -3.47 -4.48 19.91
C PRO A 22 -2.24 -5.39 19.76
N CYS A 23 -2.10 -6.36 20.66
CA CYS A 23 -1.10 -7.42 20.55
C CYS A 23 -1.36 -8.25 19.28
N MET A 24 -0.33 -8.47 18.48
CA MET A 24 -0.46 -9.22 17.21
C MET A 24 -0.80 -10.71 17.40
N GLN A 25 -0.58 -11.26 18.60
CA GLN A 25 -0.79 -12.68 18.88
C GLN A 25 -2.15 -12.99 19.50
N CYS A 26 -2.67 -12.11 20.37
CA CYS A 26 -3.94 -12.33 21.08
C CYS A 26 -4.97 -11.21 20.94
N GLY A 27 -4.59 -10.05 20.40
CA GLY A 27 -5.47 -8.90 20.24
C GLY A 27 -5.67 -8.03 21.50
N TYR A 28 -5.00 -8.34 22.62
CA TYR A 28 -5.08 -7.53 23.85
C TYR A 28 -4.54 -6.11 23.64
N ASN A 29 -5.23 -5.10 24.19
CA ASN A 29 -4.81 -3.70 24.07
C ASN A 29 -3.58 -3.40 24.94
N LEU A 30 -2.50 -2.90 24.34
CA LEU A 30 -1.23 -2.63 25.02
C LEU A 30 -1.11 -1.19 25.57
N VAL A 31 -2.19 -0.39 25.57
CA VAL A 31 -2.17 0.98 26.14
C VAL A 31 -1.75 0.96 27.61
N GLY A 32 -0.81 1.83 27.96
CA GLY A 32 -0.26 1.98 29.31
C GLY A 32 0.80 0.94 29.69
N LEU A 33 1.13 -0.02 28.82
CA LEU A 33 2.25 -0.94 29.03
C LEU A 33 3.55 -0.34 28.48
N ARG A 34 4.68 -0.75 29.07
CA ARG A 34 6.00 -0.32 28.60
C ARG A 34 6.44 -1.17 27.41
N SER A 35 7.13 -0.56 26.44
CA SER A 35 7.56 -1.26 25.22
C SER A 35 8.56 -2.41 25.44
N ASP A 36 9.19 -2.48 26.61
CA ASP A 36 10.10 -3.54 27.06
C ASP A 36 9.39 -4.67 27.85
N GLU A 37 8.08 -4.57 28.09
CA GLU A 37 7.31 -5.58 28.80
C GLU A 37 6.78 -6.70 27.89
N ARG A 38 6.13 -7.69 28.50
CA ARG A 38 5.46 -8.80 27.82
C ARG A 38 3.95 -8.61 27.90
N CYS A 39 3.25 -9.06 26.87
CA CYS A 39 1.78 -9.07 26.90
C CYS A 39 1.29 -9.96 28.05
N PRO A 40 0.36 -9.47 28.91
CA PRO A 40 -0.12 -10.20 30.10
C PRO A 40 -0.97 -11.43 29.74
N GLU A 41 -1.57 -11.44 28.55
CA GLU A 41 -2.43 -12.55 28.09
C GLU A 41 -1.62 -13.70 27.47
N CYS A 42 -0.65 -13.38 26.60
CA CYS A 42 0.06 -14.39 25.79
C CYS A 42 1.56 -14.53 26.09
N GLY A 43 2.15 -13.61 26.88
CA GLY A 43 3.57 -13.63 27.22
C GLY A 43 4.54 -13.18 26.11
N THR A 44 4.00 -12.84 24.93
CA THR A 44 4.78 -12.36 23.78
C THR A 44 5.44 -11.02 24.10
N PRO A 45 6.76 -10.85 23.84
CA PRO A 45 7.46 -9.59 24.10
C PRO A 45 6.95 -8.46 23.19
N ILE A 46 6.72 -7.28 23.76
CA ILE A 46 6.20 -6.10 23.05
C ILE A 46 7.25 -5.47 22.12
N THR A 47 8.54 -5.75 22.37
CA THR A 47 9.68 -5.24 21.59
C THR A 47 9.61 -5.60 20.10
N ASP A 48 8.97 -6.72 19.76
CA ASP A 48 8.82 -7.17 18.37
C ASP A 48 7.61 -6.55 17.67
N VAL A 49 6.65 -6.02 18.44
CA VAL A 49 5.34 -5.61 17.93
C VAL A 49 5.31 -4.13 17.53
N THR A 50 6.22 -3.30 18.06
CA THR A 50 6.11 -1.83 18.00
C THR A 50 7.11 -1.12 17.08
N LEU A 51 8.10 -1.80 16.50
CA LEU A 51 9.10 -1.13 15.64
C LEU A 51 8.90 -1.32 14.12
N TYR A 52 7.75 -1.82 13.68
CA TYR A 52 7.32 -1.61 12.29
C TYR A 52 6.70 -0.21 12.06
N GLY A 53 6.63 0.62 13.11
CA GLY A 53 6.10 1.99 13.03
C GLY A 53 6.86 3.05 13.84
N ALA A 54 7.85 2.71 14.66
CA ALA A 54 8.61 3.73 15.34
C ALA A 54 9.50 4.51 14.35
N PRO A 55 9.37 5.84 14.27
CA PRO A 55 10.22 6.64 13.42
C PRO A 55 11.68 6.46 13.87
N SER A 56 12.53 6.02 12.94
CA SER A 56 13.98 6.13 13.11
C SER A 56 14.28 7.58 13.48
N VAL A 57 14.96 7.80 14.61
CA VAL A 57 15.38 9.13 15.10
C VAL A 57 16.24 9.89 14.07
N ASN A 58 16.78 9.20 13.05
CA ASN A 58 17.53 9.80 11.95
C ASN A 58 16.78 9.85 10.61
N ASP A 59 15.58 9.26 10.50
CA ASP A 59 14.75 9.50 9.33
C ASP A 59 14.04 10.83 9.51
N ARG A 60 14.32 11.78 8.60
CA ARG A 60 13.45 12.95 8.38
C ARG A 60 12.00 12.47 8.37
N PRO A 61 11.02 13.26 8.87
CA PRO A 61 9.62 12.86 8.99
C PRO A 61 8.96 12.59 7.63
N GLY A 62 9.34 11.48 6.99
CA GLY A 62 8.66 10.85 5.90
C GLY A 62 7.64 9.95 6.56
N LYS A 63 6.39 10.42 6.59
CA LYS A 63 5.21 9.72 7.06
C LYS A 63 5.37 8.21 6.82
N VAL A 64 5.50 7.44 7.89
CA VAL A 64 5.18 6.01 7.85
C VAL A 64 3.72 6.00 7.44
N LEU A 65 3.45 5.73 6.16
CA LEU A 65 2.10 5.66 5.63
C LEU A 65 1.46 4.46 6.32
N ARG A 66 0.84 4.74 7.47
CA ARG A 66 -0.13 3.86 8.11
C ARG A 66 -1.04 3.46 6.97
N ASN A 67 -1.02 2.18 6.62
CA ASN A 67 -1.68 1.66 5.44
C ASN A 67 -3.20 1.73 5.70
N SER A 68 -3.75 2.95 5.71
CA SER A 68 -5.17 3.15 5.84
C SER A 68 -5.75 2.47 4.60
N GLY A 69 -6.81 1.71 4.75
CA GLY A 69 -7.48 1.05 3.62
C GLY A 69 -7.99 2.04 2.55
N SER A 70 -7.66 3.33 2.65
CA SER A 70 -7.96 4.37 1.70
C SER A 70 -7.23 4.16 0.38
N LEU A 71 -7.99 4.27 -0.71
CA LEU A 71 -7.51 4.20 -2.08
C LEU A 71 -6.63 5.40 -2.45
N LEU A 72 -6.79 6.52 -1.73
CA LEU A 72 -6.02 7.76 -1.92
C LEU A 72 -4.56 7.63 -1.50
N GLU A 73 -4.23 6.65 -0.66
CA GLU A 73 -2.86 6.38 -0.19
C GLU A 73 -2.18 5.25 -0.97
N ALA A 74 -2.78 4.79 -2.07
CA ALA A 74 -2.19 3.75 -2.89
C ALA A 74 -0.91 4.24 -3.59
N PRO A 75 0.12 3.37 -3.76
CA PRO A 75 1.29 3.72 -4.56
C PRO A 75 0.87 4.16 -5.96
N ARG A 76 1.47 5.24 -6.47
CA ARG A 76 1.20 5.75 -7.82
C ARG A 76 1.20 4.68 -8.92
N PRO A 77 2.18 3.74 -9.01
CA PRO A 77 2.15 2.71 -10.06
C PRO A 77 0.95 1.76 -9.93
N TYR A 78 0.51 1.48 -8.70
CA TYR A 78 -0.70 0.70 -8.48
C TYR A 78 -1.95 1.47 -8.90
N ALA A 79 -2.04 2.75 -8.56
CA ALA A 79 -3.16 3.61 -8.97
C ALA A 79 -3.27 3.74 -10.50
N GLU A 80 -2.14 3.91 -11.19
CA GLU A 80 -2.09 3.94 -12.66
C GLU A 80 -2.54 2.60 -13.29
N ALA A 81 -2.05 1.48 -12.75
CA ALA A 81 -2.49 0.14 -13.18
C ALA A 81 -3.98 -0.13 -12.90
N PHE A 82 -4.48 0.36 -11.77
CA PHE A 82 -5.89 0.24 -11.41
C PHE A 82 -6.78 1.07 -12.34
N CYS A 83 -6.42 2.34 -12.58
CA CYS A 83 -7.15 3.22 -13.50
C CYS A 83 -7.19 2.66 -14.93
N THR A 84 -6.04 2.20 -15.44
CA THR A 84 -5.98 1.58 -16.78
C THR A 84 -6.85 0.31 -16.88
N SER A 85 -6.89 -0.49 -15.82
CA SER A 85 -7.76 -1.68 -15.75
C SER A 85 -9.25 -1.32 -15.70
N CYS A 86 -9.62 -0.28 -14.94
CA CYS A 86 -10.99 0.25 -14.92
C CYS A 86 -11.44 0.78 -16.29
N SER A 87 -10.58 1.51 -16.99
CA SER A 87 -10.87 1.98 -18.36
C SER A 87 -11.05 0.81 -19.32
N ALA A 88 -10.18 -0.21 -19.28
CA ALA A 88 -10.30 -1.41 -20.10
C ALA A 88 -11.61 -2.17 -19.81
N LEU A 89 -12.00 -2.28 -18.55
CA LEU A 89 -13.26 -2.90 -18.12
C LEU A 89 -14.48 -2.13 -18.66
N GLY A 90 -14.49 -0.81 -18.52
CA GLY A 90 -15.58 0.04 -19.01
C GLY A 90 -15.72 -0.02 -20.54
N ILE A 91 -14.62 0.22 -21.27
CA ILE A 91 -14.63 0.23 -22.75
C ILE A 91 -14.93 -1.17 -23.29
N GLY A 92 -14.31 -2.22 -22.73
CA GLY A 92 -14.49 -3.59 -23.19
C GLY A 92 -15.91 -4.10 -22.96
N GLY A 93 -16.48 -3.79 -21.78
CA GLY A 93 -17.86 -4.13 -21.46
C GLY A 93 -18.86 -3.42 -22.38
N LEU A 94 -18.68 -2.12 -22.60
CA LEU A 94 -19.57 -1.33 -23.47
C LEU A 94 -19.51 -1.80 -24.93
N LEU A 95 -18.31 -2.01 -25.48
CA LEU A 95 -18.15 -2.49 -26.86
C LEU A 95 -18.73 -3.90 -27.05
N THR A 96 -18.52 -4.79 -26.10
CA THR A 96 -19.09 -6.15 -26.13
C THR A 96 -20.61 -6.09 -26.15
N LEU A 97 -21.22 -5.26 -25.29
CA LEU A 97 -22.67 -5.07 -25.24
C LEU A 97 -23.22 -4.53 -26.57
N VAL A 98 -22.59 -3.50 -27.14
CA VAL A 98 -23.01 -2.91 -28.42
C VAL A 98 -22.97 -3.95 -29.55
N LEU A 99 -21.90 -4.75 -29.63
CA LEU A 99 -21.77 -5.78 -30.67
C LEU A 99 -22.75 -6.94 -30.50
N LEU A 100 -23.07 -7.33 -29.26
CA LEU A 100 -24.11 -8.33 -28.99
C LEU A 100 -25.51 -7.82 -29.36
N LEU A 101 -25.80 -6.53 -29.16
CA LEU A 101 -27.06 -5.95 -29.63
C LEU A 101 -27.09 -5.88 -31.16
N ALA A 102 -25.98 -5.51 -31.80
CA ALA A 102 -25.87 -5.51 -33.26
C ALA A 102 -26.00 -6.93 -33.85
N SER A 103 -25.62 -7.98 -33.10
CA SER A 103 -25.71 -9.36 -33.57
C SER A 103 -27.14 -9.88 -33.74
N ILE A 104 -28.14 -9.17 -33.21
CA ILE A 104 -29.56 -9.45 -33.49
C ILE A 104 -29.87 -9.24 -34.98
N ARG A 105 -29.17 -8.27 -35.62
CA ARG A 105 -29.34 -7.97 -37.05
C ARG A 105 -28.44 -8.82 -37.94
N ASP A 106 -27.18 -9.00 -37.55
CA ASP A 106 -26.19 -9.75 -38.31
C ASP A 106 -25.27 -10.57 -37.38
N PRO A 107 -25.28 -11.91 -37.46
CA PRO A 107 -24.51 -12.76 -36.54
C PRO A 107 -22.99 -12.57 -36.65
N VAL A 108 -22.45 -11.97 -37.72
CA VAL A 108 -21.01 -11.68 -37.83
C VAL A 108 -20.51 -10.80 -36.68
N PHE A 109 -21.34 -9.90 -36.16
CA PHE A 109 -20.99 -9.06 -35.02
C PHE A 109 -20.74 -9.86 -33.73
N ALA A 110 -21.32 -11.05 -33.59
CA ALA A 110 -21.06 -11.92 -32.43
C ALA A 110 -19.60 -12.42 -32.42
N LEU A 111 -19.02 -12.71 -33.59
CA LEU A 111 -17.60 -13.08 -33.68
C LEU A 111 -16.68 -11.90 -33.35
N MET A 112 -17.06 -10.70 -33.80
CA MET A 112 -16.30 -9.48 -33.50
C MET A 112 -16.33 -9.11 -32.00
N ALA A 113 -17.33 -9.58 -31.25
CA ALA A 113 -17.45 -9.35 -29.80
C ALA A 113 -16.39 -10.09 -28.96
N ILE A 114 -15.66 -11.06 -29.53
CA ILE A 114 -14.63 -11.83 -28.82
C ILE A 114 -13.47 -10.92 -28.36
N LEU A 115 -13.04 -9.98 -29.21
CA LEU A 115 -11.93 -9.07 -28.89
C LEU A 115 -12.23 -8.13 -27.70
N PRO A 116 -13.34 -7.37 -27.69
CA PRO A 116 -13.67 -6.52 -26.53
C PRO A 116 -14.03 -7.35 -25.29
N ALA A 117 -14.54 -8.57 -25.44
CA ALA A 117 -14.73 -9.48 -24.30
C ALA A 117 -13.38 -9.88 -23.68
N GLY A 118 -12.35 -10.13 -24.49
CA GLY A 118 -10.99 -10.35 -24.00
C GLY A 118 -10.43 -9.13 -23.26
N MET A 119 -10.64 -7.91 -23.79
CA MET A 119 -10.25 -6.67 -23.13
C MET A 119 -10.97 -6.47 -21.79
N TYR A 120 -12.27 -6.77 -21.73
CA TYR A 120 -13.05 -6.76 -20.49
C TYR A 120 -12.46 -7.73 -19.46
N PHE A 121 -12.14 -8.96 -19.88
CA PHE A 121 -11.55 -9.98 -19.00
C PHE A 121 -10.20 -9.54 -18.43
N VAL A 122 -9.32 -8.95 -19.26
CA VAL A 122 -8.05 -8.36 -18.79
C VAL A 122 -8.30 -7.23 -17.79
N GLY A 123 -9.30 -6.38 -18.03
CA GLY A 123 -9.74 -5.36 -17.08
C GLY A 123 -10.14 -5.94 -15.73
N VAL A 124 -10.95 -7.02 -15.72
CA VAL A 124 -11.36 -7.75 -14.50
C VAL A 124 -10.15 -8.31 -13.75
N MET A 125 -9.21 -8.95 -14.45
CA MET A 125 -7.99 -9.48 -13.85
C MET A 125 -7.11 -8.37 -13.25
N GLY A 126 -7.09 -7.20 -13.89
CA GLY A 126 -6.36 -6.02 -13.41
C GLY A 126 -6.93 -5.44 -12.12
N VAL A 127 -8.26 -5.27 -12.04
CA VAL A 127 -8.92 -4.71 -10.84
C VAL A 127 -8.98 -5.69 -9.67
N THR A 128 -8.87 -7.00 -9.93
CA THR A 128 -8.90 -8.05 -8.89
C THR A 128 -7.51 -8.40 -8.34
N LYS A 129 -6.42 -7.90 -8.93
CA LYS A 129 -5.08 -8.07 -8.36
C LYS A 129 -5.02 -7.44 -6.97
N SER A 130 -4.75 -8.26 -5.96
CA SER A 130 -4.59 -7.79 -4.58
C SER A 130 -3.45 -6.77 -4.49
N ARG A 131 -3.70 -5.66 -3.80
CA ARG A 131 -2.65 -4.70 -3.43
C ARG A 131 -1.60 -5.41 -2.58
N GLN A 132 -0.34 -5.36 -2.99
CA GLN A 132 0.76 -5.82 -2.15
C GLN A 132 0.91 -4.87 -0.97
N VAL A 133 0.64 -5.36 0.23
CA VAL A 133 0.80 -4.63 1.48
C VAL A 133 2.24 -4.84 1.95
N GLY A 134 2.96 -3.76 2.26
CA GLY A 134 4.31 -3.82 2.85
C GLY A 134 5.46 -3.48 1.90
N THR A 135 5.24 -3.31 0.60
CA THR A 135 6.23 -2.69 -0.28
C THR A 135 6.30 -1.20 0.04
N ARG A 136 7.41 -0.76 0.68
CA ARG A 136 7.67 0.65 0.95
C ARG A 136 7.65 1.36 -0.41
N ALA A 137 6.73 2.32 -0.59
CA ALA A 137 6.70 3.11 -1.80
C ALA A 137 8.01 3.91 -1.85
N GLU A 138 8.96 3.46 -2.66
CA GLU A 138 10.18 4.22 -2.93
C GLU A 138 9.75 5.43 -3.77
N ILE A 139 9.51 6.54 -3.09
CA ILE A 139 9.23 7.81 -3.75
C ILE A 139 10.56 8.30 -4.31
N ASP A 140 10.76 8.16 -5.62
CA ASP A 140 11.86 8.80 -6.34
C ASP A 140 11.60 10.31 -6.42
N THR A 141 11.87 10.99 -5.31
CA THR A 141 11.76 12.45 -5.19
C THR A 141 12.64 13.17 -6.21
N VAL A 142 13.75 12.57 -6.65
CA VAL A 142 14.68 13.19 -7.61
C VAL A 142 14.11 13.14 -9.02
N GLY A 143 13.55 12.00 -9.43
CA GLY A 143 12.83 11.84 -10.69
C GLY A 143 11.63 12.77 -10.79
N GLU A 144 10.83 12.85 -9.73
CA GLU A 144 9.67 13.74 -9.64
C GLU A 144 10.08 15.22 -9.78
N TRP A 145 11.12 15.65 -9.06
CA TRP A 145 11.64 17.02 -9.16
C TRP A 145 12.17 17.37 -10.55
N ARG A 146 12.82 16.43 -11.23
CA ARG A 146 13.28 16.62 -12.62
C ARG A 146 12.09 16.80 -13.55
N SER A 147 11.06 15.96 -13.44
CA SER A 147 9.85 16.06 -14.23
C SER A 147 9.15 17.41 -14.05
N LEU A 148 9.03 17.87 -12.79
CA LEU A 148 8.41 19.17 -12.46
C LEU A 148 9.19 20.36 -13.02
N ARG A 149 10.54 20.31 -13.00
CA ARG A 149 11.36 21.35 -13.63
C ARG A 149 11.18 21.38 -15.14
N THR A 150 11.08 20.24 -15.78
CA THR A 150 10.87 20.19 -17.24
C THR A 150 9.51 20.74 -17.60
N THR A 151 8.42 20.34 -16.94
CA THR A 151 7.09 20.87 -17.23
C THR A 151 6.99 22.37 -16.95
N ALA A 152 7.55 22.85 -15.85
CA ALA A 152 7.56 24.29 -15.52
C ALA A 152 8.28 25.14 -16.58
N ARG A 153 9.36 24.63 -17.19
CA ARG A 153 10.09 25.32 -18.27
C ARG A 153 9.31 25.34 -19.59
N TRP A 154 8.45 24.36 -19.84
CA TRP A 154 7.63 24.31 -21.06
C TRP A 154 6.41 25.24 -20.99
N THR A 155 5.95 25.57 -19.78
CA THR A 155 4.78 26.43 -19.56
C THR A 155 5.12 27.93 -19.45
N GLN A 156 6.39 28.31 -19.47
CA GLN A 156 6.88 29.71 -19.46
C GLN A 156 7.21 30.18 -20.87
#